data_AF-A0A512J8N7-F1
#
_entry.id   AF-A0A512J8N7-F1
#
_cell.length_a   1.000
_cell.length_b   1.000
_cell.length_c   1.000
_cell.angle_alpha   90.00
_cell.angle_beta   90.00
_cell.angle_gamma   90.00
#
_symmetry.space_group_name_H-M   'P 1'
#
loop_
_entity.id
_entity.type
_entity.pdbx_description
1 polymer ?
#
loop_
_entity_poly.entity_id
_entity_poly.type
_entity_poly.pdbx_seq_one_letter_code
_entity_poly.pdbx_strand_id
1 'polypeptide(L)' 'MVDLPEDTPLDVVDHLIAEAEEHRIEQVALIEHLSRLAQSTVDAESQLSQIEEILATLLRRRAYLQAS' A
#
# COMPACT_ATOMS: atom_id res chain seq x y z
N MET A 1 3.24 12.14 -1.35
CA MET A 1 4.38 11.32 -1.81
C MET A 1 5.16 10.92 -0.58
N VAL A 2 5.24 9.62 -0.26
CA VAL A 2 6.19 9.12 0.73
C VAL A 2 7.56 9.13 0.03
N ASP A 3 8.37 10.14 0.34
CA ASP A 3 9.77 10.14 -0.10
C ASP A 3 10.54 9.18 0.79
N LEU A 4 10.87 8.02 0.23
CA LEU A 4 11.80 7.09 0.86
C LEU A 4 13.21 7.66 0.68
N PRO A 5 14.00 7.80 1.77
CA PRO A 5 15.40 8.18 1.67
C PRO A 5 16.14 7.30 0.66
N GLU A 6 17.05 7.88 -0.12
CA GLU A 6 17.83 7.17 -1.13
C GLU A 6 18.73 6.07 -0.53
N ASP A 7 18.98 6.12 0.78
CA ASP A 7 19.73 5.10 1.52
C ASP A 7 18.83 4.04 2.18
N THR A 8 17.52 4.02 1.89
CA THR A 8 16.62 3.00 2.43
C THR A 8 17.06 1.63 1.93
N PRO A 9 17.46 0.70 2.81
CA PRO A 9 17.97 -0.60 2.40
C PRO A 9 16.83 -1.50 1.92
N LEU A 10 17.18 -2.52 1.13
CA LEU A 10 16.22 -3.40 0.44
C LEU A 10 15.31 -4.15 1.42
N ASP A 11 15.84 -4.56 2.57
CA ASP A 11 15.09 -5.24 3.64
C ASP A 11 14.02 -4.34 4.27
N VAL A 12 14.31 -3.06 4.45
CA VAL A 12 13.32 -2.07 4.90
C VAL A 12 12.25 -1.85 3.84
N VAL A 13 12.62 -1.79 2.55
CA VAL A 13 11.65 -1.69 1.46
C VAL A 13 10.74 -2.93 1.40
N ASP A 14 11.31 -4.13 1.54
CA ASP A 14 10.55 -5.39 1.59
C ASP A 14 9.58 -5.43 2.78
N HIS A 15 10.01 -4.95 3.95
CA HIS A 15 9.15 -4.84 5.13
C HIS A 15 7.97 -3.88 4.91
N LEU A 16 8.24 -2.69 4.36
CA LEU A 16 7.21 -1.70 4.08
C LEU A 16 6.21 -2.17 3.02
N ILE A 17 6.65 -2.99 2.05
CA ILE A 17 5.74 -3.63 1.09
C ILE A 17 4.83 -4.62 1.81
N ALA A 18 5.36 -5.45 2.70
CA ALA A 18 4.56 -6.41 3.46
C ALA A 18 3.50 -5.72 4.32
N GLU A 19 3.89 -4.65 5.03
CA GLU A 19 2.98 -3.83 5.85
C GLU A 19 1.89 -3.16 4.99
N ALA A 20 2.26 -2.59 3.85
CA ALA A 20 1.30 -1.95 2.95
C ALA A 20 0.33 -2.96 2.29
N GLU A 21 0.79 -4.19 1.99
CA GLU A 21 -0.10 -5.28 1.52
C GLU A 21 -1.06 -5.74 2.61
N GLU A 22 -0.61 -5.85 3.87
CA GLU A 22 -1.49 -6.18 5.00
C GLU A 22 -2.59 -5.13 5.14
N HIS A 23 -2.23 -3.85 5.15
CA HIS A 23 -3.20 -2.75 5.18
C HIS A 23 -4.13 -2.75 3.97
N ARG A 24 -3.63 -3.10 2.77
CA ARG A 24 -4.47 -3.23 1.58
C ARG A 24 -5.53 -4.30 1.76
N ILE A 25 -5.17 -5.46 2.30
CA ILE A 25 -6.11 -6.57 2.58
C ILE A 25 -7.18 -6.14 3.60
N GLU A 26 -6.76 -5.51 4.69
CA GLU A 26 -7.67 -4.98 5.72
C GLU A 26 -8.67 -3.98 5.11
N GLN A 27 -8.18 -3.08 4.26
CA GLN A 27 -8.99 -2.06 3.63
C GLN A 27 -10.02 -2.65 2.65
N VAL A 28 -9.63 -3.67 1.86
CA VAL A 28 -10.55 -4.40 0.99
C VAL A 28 -11.64 -5.08 1.83
N ALA A 29 -11.27 -5.74 2.93
CA ALA A 29 -12.22 -6.39 3.82
C ALA A 29 -13.22 -5.38 4.45
N LEU A 30 -12.75 -4.19 4.79
CA LEU A 30 -13.60 -3.10 5.27
C LEU A 30 -14.60 -2.64 4.20
N ILE A 31 -14.14 -2.41 2.96
CA ILE A 31 -15.01 -2.02 1.84
C ILE A 31 -16.10 -3.07 1.62
N GLU A 32 -15.73 -4.36 1.59
CA GLU A 32 -16.71 -5.45 1.47
C GLU A 32 -17.72 -5.45 2.61
N HIS A 33 -17.28 -5.20 3.85
CA HIS A 33 -18.16 -5.14 5.01
C HIS A 33 -19.15 -3.96 4.91
N LEU A 34 -18.68 -2.77 4.56
CA LEU A 34 -19.50 -1.57 4.37
C LEU A 34 -20.51 -1.78 3.23
N SER A 35 -20.07 -2.38 2.12
CA SER A 35 -20.91 -2.72 0.98
C SER A 35 -22.05 -3.68 1.36
N ARG A 36 -21.75 -4.73 2.14
CA ARG A 36 -22.78 -5.66 2.67
C ARG A 36 -23.82 -4.98 3.55
N LEU A 37 -23.44 -3.91 4.25
CA LEU A 37 -24.33 -3.12 5.09
C LEU A 37 -25.04 -1.99 4.32
N ALA A 38 -24.85 -1.88 3.00
CA ALA A 38 -25.29 -0.76 2.17
C ALA A 38 -24.85 0.61 2.70
N GLN A 39 -23.68 0.65 3.35
CA GLN A 39 -23.03 1.87 3.81
C GLN A 39 -22.13 2.45 2.72
N SER A 40 -21.81 3.75 2.86
CA SER A 40 -20.87 4.42 1.95
C SER A 40 -19.48 3.80 2.03
N THR A 41 -18.88 3.50 0.87
CA THR A 41 -17.52 2.98 0.73
C THR A 41 -16.51 4.03 0.25
N VAL A 42 -16.97 5.25 -0.06
CA VAL A 42 -16.17 6.29 -0.75
C VAL A 42 -14.84 6.59 -0.04
N ASP A 43 -14.88 6.83 1.27
CA ASP A 43 -13.67 7.15 2.03
C ASP A 43 -12.73 5.93 2.11
N ALA A 44 -13.31 4.74 2.24
CA ALA A 44 -12.54 3.51 2.31
C ALA A 44 -11.86 3.18 0.97
N GLU A 45 -12.53 3.44 -0.16
CA GLU A 45 -11.98 3.32 -1.51
C GLU A 45 -10.89 4.36 -1.79
N SER A 46 -11.06 5.58 -1.28
CA SER A 46 -10.03 6.62 -1.37
C SER A 46 -8.75 6.23 -0.61
N GLN A 47 -8.90 5.67 0.59
CA GLN A 47 -7.77 5.13 1.36
C GLN A 47 -7.11 3.93 0.66
N LEU A 48 -7.90 3.02 0.09
CA LEU A 48 -7.37 1.89 -0.68
C LEU A 48 -6.50 2.38 -1.85
N SER A 49 -6.99 3.40 -2.59
CA SER A 49 -6.23 3.98 -3.71
C SER A 49 -4.89 4.58 -3.25
N GLN A 50 -4.85 5.24 -2.08
CA GLN A 50 -3.61 5.78 -1.52
C GLN A 50 -2.62 4.67 -1.13
N ILE A 51 -3.11 3.57 -0.55
CA ILE A 51 -2.28 2.40 -0.21
C ILE A 51 -1.69 1.80 -1.49
N GLU A 52 -2.49 1.65 -2.55
CA GLU A 52 -2.05 1.09 -3.83
C GLU A 52 -1.00 1.99 -4.53
N GLU A 53 -1.12 3.32 -4.43
CA GLU A 53 -0.10 4.26 -4.91
C GLU A 53 1.23 4.13 -4.15
N ILE A 54 1.17 3.94 -2.82
CA ILE A 54 2.34 3.70 -1.98
C ILE A 54 3.01 2.39 -2.36
N LEU A 55 2.25 1.30 -2.49
CA LEU A 55 2.75 -0.01 -2.95
C LEU A 55 3.43 0.10 -4.30
N ALA A 56 2.82 0.78 -5.27
CA ALA A 56 3.43 0.97 -6.58
C ALA A 56 4.77 1.73 -6.51
N THR A 57 4.91 2.66 -5.57
CA THR A 57 6.16 3.40 -5.35
C THR A 57 7.23 2.52 -4.69
N LEU A 58 6.86 1.76 -3.67
CA LEU A 58 7.75 0.81 -3.00
C LEU A 58 8.24 -0.29 -3.95
N LEU A 59 7.35 -0.86 -4.76
CA LEU A 59 7.69 -1.89 -5.75
C LEU A 59 8.65 -1.36 -6.82
N ARG A 60 8.45 -0.13 -7.29
CA ARG A 60 9.41 0.54 -8.20
C ARG A 60 10.78 0.72 -7.55
N ARG A 61 10.80 1.16 -6.29
CA ARG A 61 12.06 1.33 -5.53
C ARG A 61 12.78 0.01 -5.32
N ARG A 62 12.06 -1.05 -4.96
CA ARG A 62 12.58 -2.41 -4.82
C ARG A 62 13.22 -2.89 -6.12
N ALA A 63 12.53 -2.74 -7.25
CA ALA A 63 13.06 -3.13 -8.56
C ALA A 63 14.35 -2.39 -8.92
N TYR A 64 14.45 -1.09 -8.59
CA TYR A 64 15.66 -0.30 -8.78
C TYR A 64 16.84 -0.82 -7.93
N LEU A 65 16.59 -1.09 -6.64
CA LEU A 65 17.61 -1.62 -5.73
C LEU A 65 18.07 -3.03 -6.12
N GLN A 66 17.20 -3.86 -6.69
CA GLN A 66 17.56 -5.20 -7.15
C GLN A 66 18.35 -5.20 -8.47
N ALA A 67 18.26 -4.12 -9.25
CA ALA A 67 18.98 -3.96 -10.51
C ALA A 67 20.33 -3.22 -10.36
N SER A 68 20.62 -2.69 -9.18
CA SER A 68 21.85 -1.96 -8.83
C SER A 68 22.86 -2.87 -8.15
#